data_AF-A0A382BVM7-F1
#
_entry.id   AF-A0A382BVM7-F1
#
_cell.length_a   1.000
_cell.length_b   1.000
_cell.length_c   1.000
_cell.angle_alpha   90.00
_cell.angle_beta   90.00
_cell.angle_gamma   90.00
#
_symmetry.space_group_name_H-M   'P 1'
#
loop_
_entity.id
_entity.type
_entity.pdbx_description
1 polymer ?
#
loop_
_entity_poly.entity_id
_entity_poly.type
_entity_poly.pdbx_seq_one_letter_code
_entity_poly.pdbx_strand_id
1 'polypeptide(L)'
;MAMRKKIKPARKTKTLTAAQKEAQRIRLEKMRAKKKPPEYKNVSKYVLSLDDEEPYSLKNVKDWIKHNKEMISMLQARARNRDISPKDKQHALSMADNKKAYIRYIEHYIKTGDWIGIFSGREEQNKVVPKCVAMAYYDDGTPKRSVGVFYPDIKAVWTQQMESGDIVMETIKRHRTATKHVYAKTDKQFTASL
;
A
#
# COMPACT_ATOMS: atom_id res chain seq x y z
N MET A 1 47.27 6.61 24.58
CA MET A 1 46.47 6.75 23.34
C MET A 1 46.63 8.16 22.80
N ALA A 2 47.26 8.35 21.65
CA ALA A 2 47.47 9.69 21.08
C ALA A 2 46.14 10.27 20.57
N MET A 3 45.71 11.43 21.09
CA MET A 3 44.56 12.17 20.60
C MET A 3 44.80 12.64 19.16
N ARG A 4 43.96 12.18 18.23
CA ARG A 4 44.01 12.57 16.81
C ARG A 4 43.65 14.06 16.67
N LYS A 5 44.56 14.89 16.15
CA LYS A 5 44.31 16.33 15.92
C LYS A 5 43.10 16.53 14.99
N LYS A 6 42.17 17.43 15.38
CA LYS A 6 41.02 17.80 14.55
C LYS A 6 41.49 18.46 13.25
N ILE A 7 41.17 17.83 12.12
CA ILE A 7 41.43 18.36 10.77
C ILE A 7 40.50 19.56 10.56
N LYS A 8 41.04 20.72 10.16
CA LYS A 8 40.23 21.90 9.84
C LYS A 8 39.33 21.58 8.64
N PRO A 9 38.04 21.96 8.66
CA PRO A 9 37.14 21.68 7.54
C PRO A 9 37.65 22.36 6.27
N ALA A 10 37.68 21.62 5.16
CA ALA A 10 38.20 22.08 3.87
C ALA A 10 37.40 23.25 3.27
N ARG A 11 36.19 23.54 3.76
CA ARG A 11 35.37 24.68 3.36
C ARG A 11 34.77 25.36 4.58
N LYS A 12 34.80 26.70 4.59
CA LYS A 12 34.08 27.52 5.55
C LYS A 12 32.57 27.41 5.31
N THR A 13 31.79 27.19 6.37
CA THR A 13 30.33 27.28 6.35
C THR A 13 29.93 28.72 6.06
N LYS A 14 29.23 28.95 4.95
CA LYS A 14 28.69 30.29 4.63
C LYS A 14 27.49 30.56 5.53
N THR A 15 27.60 31.50 6.46
CA THR A 15 26.48 32.03 7.23
C THR A 15 25.77 33.10 6.39
N LEU A 16 24.51 32.85 6.01
CA LEU A 16 23.70 33.84 5.28
C LEU A 16 23.30 35.00 6.20
N THR A 17 23.37 36.23 5.68
CA THR A 17 22.78 37.41 6.32
C THR A 17 21.25 37.35 6.29
N ALA A 18 20.57 38.07 7.18
CA ALA A 18 19.11 38.05 7.29
C ALA A 18 18.40 38.41 5.96
N ALA A 19 18.87 39.46 5.29
CA ALA A 19 18.37 39.89 3.99
C ALA A 19 18.51 38.81 2.89
N GLN A 20 19.59 38.03 2.90
CA GLN A 20 19.78 36.93 1.95
C GLN A 20 18.81 35.78 2.21
N LYS A 21 18.45 35.52 3.47
CA LYS A 21 17.45 34.50 3.82
C LYS A 21 16.05 34.89 3.35
N GLU A 22 15.68 36.16 3.49
CA GLU A 22 14.39 36.68 3.02
C GLU A 22 14.28 36.68 1.50
N ALA A 23 15.32 37.15 0.80
CA ALA A 23 15.39 37.08 -0.67
C ALA A 23 15.29 35.62 -1.17
N GLN A 24 15.92 34.67 -0.45
CA GLN A 24 15.84 33.25 -0.77
C GLN A 24 14.44 32.67 -0.50
N ARG A 25 13.74 33.10 0.56
CA ARG A 25 12.33 32.73 0.82
C ARG A 25 11.40 33.20 -0.30
N ILE A 26 11.48 34.48 -0.68
CA ILE A 26 10.65 35.06 -1.75
C ILE A 26 10.91 34.33 -3.09
N ARG A 27 12.18 34.01 -3.37
CA ARG A 27 12.54 33.24 -4.57
C ARG A 27 11.96 31.82 -4.52
N LEU A 28 12.01 31.16 -3.36
CA LEU A 28 11.44 29.82 -3.17
C LEU A 28 9.91 29.82 -3.27
N GLU A 29 9.22 30.84 -2.77
CA GLU A 29 7.77 31.00 -2.91
C GLU A 29 7.37 31.19 -4.38
N LYS A 30 8.05 32.07 -5.11
CA LYS A 30 7.84 32.24 -6.56
C LYS A 30 8.09 30.93 -7.32
N MET A 31 9.09 30.15 -6.91
CA MET A 31 9.38 28.83 -7.50
C MET A 31 8.32 27.78 -7.15
N ARG A 32 7.80 27.78 -5.92
CA ARG A 32 6.71 26.87 -5.47
C ARG A 32 5.41 27.17 -6.20
N ALA A 33 5.05 28.44 -6.35
CA ALA A 33 3.85 28.87 -7.07
C ALA A 33 3.87 28.50 -8.57
N LYS A 34 5.06 28.47 -9.19
CA LYS A 34 5.24 28.03 -10.60
C LYS A 34 5.30 26.51 -10.76
N LYS A 35 5.32 25.74 -9.67
CA LYS A 35 5.44 24.29 -9.74
C LYS A 35 4.09 23.71 -10.17
N LYS A 36 4.02 23.26 -11.42
CA LYS A 36 2.86 22.52 -11.95
C LYS A 36 2.55 21.33 -11.04
N PRO A 37 1.27 20.92 -10.91
CA PRO A 37 0.94 19.68 -10.23
C PRO A 37 1.74 18.54 -10.88
N PRO A 38 2.36 17.67 -10.07
CA PRO A 38 3.22 16.61 -10.58
C PRO A 38 2.41 15.68 -11.49
N GLU A 39 2.84 15.58 -12.75
CA GLU A 39 2.26 14.63 -13.70
C GLU A 39 2.85 13.25 -13.42
N TYR A 40 2.01 12.33 -12.96
CA TYR A 40 2.43 10.99 -12.57
C TYR A 40 2.24 10.00 -13.72
N LYS A 41 3.20 9.96 -14.65
CA LYS A 41 3.16 9.03 -15.80
C LYS A 41 3.25 7.54 -15.42
N ASN A 42 3.84 7.26 -14.26
CA ASN A 42 4.08 5.90 -13.76
C ASN A 42 3.08 5.48 -12.68
N VAL A 43 1.99 6.23 -12.48
CA VAL A 43 0.94 5.91 -11.51
C VAL A 43 -0.33 5.56 -12.27
N SER A 44 -1.01 4.50 -11.84
CA SER A 44 -2.27 4.07 -12.44
C SER A 44 -3.33 5.17 -12.33
N LYS A 45 -4.12 5.32 -13.40
CA LYS A 45 -5.24 6.26 -13.47
C LYS A 45 -6.24 6.03 -12.33
N TYR A 46 -6.44 4.77 -11.94
CA TYR A 46 -7.31 4.39 -10.82
C TYR A 46 -6.83 5.00 -9.51
N VAL A 47 -5.56 4.79 -9.15
CA VAL A 47 -4.97 5.29 -7.90
C VAL A 47 -4.95 6.82 -7.84
N LEU A 48 -4.82 7.49 -8.99
CA LEU A 48 -4.88 8.95 -9.09
C LEU A 48 -6.31 9.51 -8.96
N SER A 49 -7.32 8.71 -9.29
CA SER A 49 -8.73 9.11 -9.18
C SER A 49 -9.31 8.95 -7.77
N LEU A 50 -8.63 8.20 -6.91
CA LEU A 50 -9.04 8.01 -5.52
C LEU A 50 -8.84 9.30 -4.72
N ASP A 51 -9.79 9.56 -3.81
CA ASP A 51 -9.68 10.65 -2.84
C ASP A 51 -8.58 10.36 -1.81
N ASP A 52 -8.03 11.40 -1.20
CA ASP A 52 -6.92 11.28 -0.24
C ASP A 52 -7.30 10.50 1.03
N GLU A 53 -8.59 10.50 1.40
CA GLU A 53 -9.13 9.80 2.57
C GLU A 53 -9.34 8.29 2.35
N GLU A 54 -9.32 7.82 1.11
CA GLU A 54 -9.47 6.40 0.82
C GLU A 54 -8.25 5.61 1.32
N PRO A 55 -8.42 4.40 1.89
CA PRO A 55 -7.31 3.64 2.47
C PRO A 55 -6.16 3.37 1.49
N TYR A 56 -6.49 3.21 0.21
CA TYR A 56 -5.53 2.94 -0.87
C TYR A 56 -5.16 4.18 -1.68
N SER A 57 -5.45 5.38 -1.16
CA SER A 57 -5.06 6.64 -1.79
C SER A 57 -3.53 6.72 -1.97
N LEU A 58 -3.08 7.44 -2.99
CA LEU A 58 -1.65 7.62 -3.25
C LEU A 58 -0.90 8.20 -2.04
N LYS A 59 -1.57 9.03 -1.24
CA LYS A 59 -1.06 9.61 0.00
C LYS A 59 -0.82 8.52 1.05
N ASN A 60 -1.85 7.75 1.39
CA ASN A 60 -1.79 6.71 2.41
C ASN A 60 -0.79 5.60 2.03
N VAL A 61 -0.79 5.21 0.77
CA VAL A 61 0.09 4.17 0.24
C VAL A 61 1.57 4.62 0.27
N LYS A 62 1.86 5.91 0.02
CA LYS A 62 3.21 6.46 0.21
C LYS A 62 3.63 6.47 1.68
N ASP A 63 2.70 6.72 2.60
CA ASP A 63 2.97 6.65 4.03
C ASP A 63 3.28 5.21 4.47
N TRP A 64 2.62 4.20 3.87
CA TRP A 64 2.96 2.79 4.11
C TRP A 64 4.38 2.47 3.65
N ILE A 65 4.81 2.95 2.48
CA ILE A 65 6.20 2.78 2.00
C ILE A 65 7.18 3.40 3.00
N LYS A 66 6.90 4.62 3.47
CA LYS A 66 7.77 5.32 4.43
C LYS A 66 7.90 4.51 5.73
N HIS A 67 6.78 4.09 6.30
CA HIS A 67 6.76 3.30 7.53
C HIS A 67 7.55 1.99 7.37
N ASN A 68 7.36 1.26 6.27
CA ASN A 68 8.06 0.01 6.03
C ASN A 68 9.58 0.22 5.82
N LYS A 69 10.00 1.34 5.21
CA LYS A 69 11.43 1.70 5.11
C LYS A 69 12.05 1.97 6.48
N GLU A 70 11.32 2.65 7.37
CA GLU A 70 11.75 2.85 8.76
C GLU A 70 11.89 1.51 9.50
N MET A 71 10.91 0.60 9.35
CA MET A 71 10.98 -0.76 9.92
C MET A 71 12.19 -1.54 9.43
N ILE A 72 12.48 -1.49 8.12
CA ILE A 72 13.68 -2.14 7.54
C ILE A 72 14.95 -1.60 8.19
N SER A 73 15.07 -0.28 8.33
CA SER A 73 16.25 0.34 8.96
C SER A 73 16.43 -0.12 10.41
N MET A 74 15.34 -0.20 11.17
CA MET A 74 15.38 -0.69 12.56
C MET A 74 15.75 -2.16 12.64
N LEU A 75 15.16 -3.02 11.80
CA LEU A 75 15.45 -4.45 11.76
C LEU A 75 16.90 -4.73 11.33
N GLN A 76 17.42 -3.97 10.36
CA GLN A 76 18.82 -4.05 9.95
C GLN A 76 19.78 -3.54 11.03
N ALA A 77 19.41 -2.51 11.79
CA ALA A 77 20.18 -2.07 12.96
C ALA A 77 20.21 -3.17 14.03
N ARG A 78 19.05 -3.80 14.33
CA ARG A 78 18.95 -4.93 15.25
C ARG A 78 19.84 -6.09 14.81
N ALA A 79 19.77 -6.50 13.54
CA ALA A 79 20.58 -7.60 12.99
C ALA A 79 22.10 -7.34 13.02
N ARG A 80 22.53 -6.08 13.08
CA ARG A 80 23.95 -5.69 13.20
C ARG A 80 24.45 -5.65 14.64
N ASN A 81 23.55 -5.73 15.63
CA ASN A 81 23.95 -5.79 17.02
C ASN A 81 24.80 -7.05 17.27
N ARG A 82 25.85 -6.92 18.08
CA ARG A 82 26.77 -8.02 18.41
C ARG A 82 26.24 -8.88 19.57
N ASP A 83 25.34 -8.32 20.38
CA ASP A 83 24.86 -8.94 21.62
C ASP A 83 23.61 -9.82 21.42
N ILE A 84 23.22 -10.09 20.17
CA ILE A 84 22.05 -10.89 19.83
C ILE A 84 22.43 -12.29 19.36
N SER A 85 21.58 -13.27 19.70
CA SER A 85 21.74 -14.65 19.24
C SER A 85 21.75 -14.74 17.70
N PRO A 86 22.53 -15.66 17.10
CA PRO A 86 22.50 -15.93 15.66
C PRO A 86 21.07 -16.18 15.12
N LYS A 87 20.21 -16.83 15.91
CA LYS A 87 18.81 -17.09 15.54
C LYS A 87 18.00 -15.80 15.42
N ASP A 88 18.14 -14.90 16.40
CA ASP A 88 17.43 -13.61 16.40
C ASP A 88 17.93 -12.69 15.30
N LYS A 89 19.22 -12.77 14.98
CA LYS A 89 19.81 -12.07 13.84
C LYS A 89 19.18 -12.54 12.52
N GLN A 90 19.08 -13.84 12.31
CA GLN A 90 18.46 -14.40 11.10
C GLN A 90 16.97 -14.03 11.02
N HIS A 91 16.26 -14.07 12.14
CA HIS A 91 14.87 -13.65 12.21
C HIS A 91 14.69 -12.17 11.85
N ALA A 92 15.53 -11.28 12.39
CA ALA A 92 15.50 -9.85 12.08
C ALA A 92 15.79 -9.56 10.59
N LEU A 93 16.73 -10.28 9.98
CA LEU A 93 17.02 -10.18 8.55
C LEU A 93 15.84 -10.66 7.69
N SER A 94 15.26 -11.81 8.03
CA SER A 94 14.10 -12.36 7.32
C SER A 94 12.91 -11.40 7.38
N MET A 95 12.65 -10.79 8.55
CA MET A 95 11.62 -9.78 8.71
C MET A 95 11.92 -8.52 7.87
N ALA A 96 13.18 -8.09 7.78
CA ALA A 96 13.55 -6.96 6.94
C ALA A 96 13.32 -7.27 5.45
N ASP A 97 13.61 -8.49 5.01
CA ASP A 97 13.38 -8.91 3.62
C ASP A 97 11.90 -9.06 3.28
N ASN A 98 11.08 -9.53 4.23
CA ASN A 98 9.62 -9.52 4.09
C ASN A 98 9.08 -8.10 3.89
N LYS A 99 9.55 -7.12 4.69
CA LYS A 99 9.13 -5.72 4.55
C LYS A 99 9.61 -5.09 3.23
N LYS A 100 10.79 -5.49 2.72
CA LYS A 100 11.22 -5.10 1.36
C LYS A 100 10.31 -5.70 0.28
N ALA A 101 9.86 -6.94 0.44
CA ALA A 101 8.90 -7.57 -0.47
C ALA A 101 7.57 -6.82 -0.47
N TYR A 102 7.09 -6.45 0.71
CA TYR A 102 5.87 -5.67 0.85
C TYR A 102 5.93 -4.31 0.12
N ILE A 103 7.06 -3.60 0.20
CA ILE A 103 7.27 -2.36 -0.57
C ILE A 103 7.13 -2.62 -2.08
N ARG A 104 7.62 -3.75 -2.59
CA ARG A 104 7.46 -4.09 -4.03
C ARG A 104 6.00 -4.31 -4.41
N TYR A 105 5.19 -4.89 -3.52
CA TYR A 105 3.75 -5.06 -3.76
C TYR A 105 3.03 -3.71 -3.81
N ILE A 106 3.40 -2.81 -2.90
CA ILE A 106 2.88 -1.45 -2.90
C ILE A 106 3.29 -0.70 -4.18
N GLU A 107 4.56 -0.78 -4.59
CA GLU A 107 5.03 -0.14 -5.82
C GLU A 107 4.37 -0.72 -7.08
N HIS A 108 4.06 -2.01 -7.07
CA HIS A 108 3.28 -2.64 -8.13
C HIS A 108 1.87 -2.04 -8.20
N TYR A 109 1.17 -1.95 -7.06
CA TYR A 109 -0.15 -1.33 -6.97
C TYR A 109 -0.16 0.12 -7.47
N ILE A 110 0.85 0.92 -7.11
CA ILE A 110 0.96 2.30 -7.60
C ILE A 110 1.03 2.33 -9.13
N LYS A 111 1.74 1.39 -9.76
CA LYS A 111 1.94 1.35 -11.22
C LYS A 111 0.72 0.82 -11.97
N THR A 112 0.16 -0.30 -11.53
CA THR A 112 -0.92 -1.01 -12.24
C THR A 112 -2.31 -0.61 -11.75
N GLY A 113 -2.43 -0.31 -10.46
CA GLY A 113 -3.71 -0.13 -9.76
C GLY A 113 -4.25 -1.43 -9.17
N ASP A 114 -3.58 -2.56 -9.41
CA ASP A 114 -4.00 -3.87 -8.92
C ASP A 114 -3.15 -4.30 -7.72
N TRP A 115 -3.83 -4.82 -6.70
CA TRP A 115 -3.17 -5.34 -5.51
C TRP A 115 -2.88 -6.84 -5.67
N ILE A 116 -1.61 -7.22 -5.46
CA ILE A 116 -1.14 -8.61 -5.67
C ILE A 116 -0.90 -9.38 -4.36
N GLY A 117 -0.90 -8.69 -3.22
CA GLY A 117 -0.64 -9.30 -1.91
C GLY A 117 -1.90 -9.89 -1.27
N ILE A 118 -1.72 -10.91 -0.42
CA ILE A 118 -2.81 -11.47 0.40
C ILE A 118 -3.18 -10.52 1.55
N PHE A 119 -2.25 -9.68 1.98
CA PHE A 119 -2.45 -8.70 3.04
C PHE A 119 -2.15 -7.30 2.54
N SER A 120 -2.78 -6.30 3.17
CA SER A 120 -2.67 -4.88 2.85
C SER A 120 -2.75 -4.03 4.12
N GLY A 121 -2.52 -2.72 3.98
CA GLY A 121 -2.49 -1.78 5.09
C GLY A 121 -1.07 -1.41 5.51
N ARG A 122 -0.96 -0.55 6.53
CA ARG A 122 0.34 -0.06 7.00
C ARG A 122 1.23 -1.18 7.52
N GLU A 123 0.64 -2.12 8.25
CA GLU A 123 1.31 -3.23 8.93
C GLU A 123 0.82 -4.60 8.43
N GLU A 124 0.25 -4.66 7.22
CA GLU A 124 -0.33 -5.89 6.65
C GLU A 124 -1.55 -6.44 7.44
N GLN A 125 -2.31 -5.55 8.10
CA GLN A 125 -3.43 -5.95 8.95
C GLN A 125 -4.67 -6.44 8.20
N ASN A 126 -4.86 -6.01 6.95
CA ASN A 126 -6.10 -6.21 6.21
C ASN A 126 -5.91 -7.37 5.23
N LYS A 127 -6.64 -8.46 5.42
CA LYS A 127 -6.66 -9.57 4.46
C LYS A 127 -7.44 -9.16 3.20
N VAL A 128 -6.78 -9.26 2.06
CA VAL A 128 -7.34 -8.95 0.74
C VAL A 128 -7.88 -10.24 0.12
N VAL A 129 -9.02 -10.12 -0.54
CA VAL A 129 -9.61 -11.20 -1.32
C VAL A 129 -9.06 -11.12 -2.74
N PRO A 130 -8.38 -12.16 -3.25
CA PRO A 130 -7.88 -12.16 -4.61
C PRO A 130 -9.06 -12.17 -5.60
N LYS A 131 -8.91 -11.40 -6.68
CA LYS A 131 -9.87 -11.36 -7.78
C LYS A 131 -9.40 -12.26 -8.92
N CYS A 132 -10.30 -13.06 -9.47
CA CYS A 132 -10.06 -13.79 -10.70
C CYS A 132 -10.01 -12.80 -11.88
N VAL A 133 -8.87 -12.77 -12.57
CA VAL A 133 -8.67 -11.93 -13.77
C VAL A 133 -9.04 -12.69 -15.04
N ALA A 134 -8.67 -13.97 -15.11
CA ALA A 134 -8.97 -14.85 -16.23
C ALA A 134 -9.52 -16.19 -15.71
N MET A 135 -10.69 -16.58 -16.22
CA MET A 135 -11.33 -17.85 -15.89
C MET A 135 -10.59 -19.01 -16.57
N ALA A 136 -10.33 -20.07 -15.81
CA ALA A 136 -9.90 -21.35 -16.35
C ALA A 136 -11.10 -22.28 -16.47
N TYR A 137 -11.04 -23.23 -17.41
CA TYR A 137 -12.09 -24.21 -17.65
C TYR A 137 -11.51 -25.62 -17.61
N TYR A 138 -12.34 -26.60 -17.25
CA TYR A 138 -12.09 -28.01 -17.49
C TYR A 138 -12.35 -28.35 -18.98
N ASP A 139 -11.95 -29.54 -19.40
CA ASP A 139 -12.08 -29.96 -20.81
C ASP A 139 -13.55 -30.12 -21.22
N ASP A 140 -14.45 -30.33 -20.25
CA ASP A 140 -15.91 -30.35 -20.41
C ASP A 140 -16.54 -28.94 -20.51
N GLY A 141 -15.73 -27.88 -20.42
CA GLY A 141 -16.18 -26.49 -20.44
C GLY A 141 -16.70 -25.95 -19.11
N THR A 142 -16.64 -26.73 -18.02
CA THR A 142 -17.04 -26.24 -16.70
C THR A 142 -15.99 -25.29 -16.11
N PRO A 143 -16.40 -24.16 -15.48
CA PRO A 143 -15.46 -23.18 -14.93
C PRO A 143 -14.73 -23.73 -13.70
N LYS A 144 -13.40 -23.68 -13.72
CA LYS A 144 -12.54 -23.99 -12.58
C LYS A 144 -12.60 -22.84 -11.58
N ARG A 145 -13.14 -23.11 -10.38
CA ARG A 145 -13.21 -22.13 -9.30
C ARG A 145 -12.39 -22.55 -8.10
N SER A 146 -11.96 -21.57 -7.32
CA SER A 146 -11.14 -21.77 -6.13
C SER A 146 -11.75 -21.01 -4.95
N VAL A 147 -11.87 -21.69 -3.82
CA VAL A 147 -12.47 -21.13 -2.61
C VAL A 147 -11.69 -19.91 -2.13
N GLY A 148 -12.39 -18.84 -1.80
CA GLY A 148 -11.82 -17.59 -1.33
C GLY A 148 -11.36 -16.63 -2.43
N VAL A 149 -11.64 -16.93 -3.71
CA VAL A 149 -11.39 -16.02 -4.85
C VAL A 149 -12.69 -15.32 -5.24
N PHE A 150 -12.61 -14.02 -5.50
CA PHE A 150 -13.70 -13.22 -6.04
C PHE A 150 -13.81 -13.39 -7.56
N TYR A 151 -15.00 -13.73 -8.03
CA TYR A 151 -15.27 -14.01 -9.44
C TYR A 151 -16.21 -12.94 -10.03
N PRO A 152 -15.79 -12.21 -11.08
CA PRO A 152 -16.58 -11.11 -11.65
C PRO A 152 -17.90 -11.51 -12.33
N ASP A 153 -17.98 -12.73 -12.86
CA ASP A 153 -19.16 -13.31 -13.52
C ASP A 153 -20.32 -13.50 -12.52
N ILE A 154 -20.01 -14.04 -11.34
CA ILE A 154 -20.99 -14.25 -10.25
C ILE A 154 -21.05 -13.07 -9.27
N LYS A 155 -20.13 -12.10 -9.38
CA LYS A 155 -19.97 -10.94 -8.49
C LYS A 155 -19.90 -11.31 -6.99
N ALA A 156 -19.34 -12.48 -6.69
CA ALA A 156 -19.26 -13.03 -5.35
C ALA A 156 -17.93 -13.75 -5.13
N VAL A 157 -17.57 -13.93 -3.85
CA VAL A 157 -16.45 -14.77 -3.45
C VAL A 157 -16.92 -16.22 -3.46
N TRP A 158 -16.18 -17.09 -4.15
CA TRP A 158 -16.50 -18.52 -4.17
C TRP A 158 -16.29 -19.12 -2.78
N THR A 159 -17.34 -19.68 -2.19
CA THR A 159 -17.29 -20.25 -0.83
C THR A 159 -17.21 -21.76 -0.85
N GLN A 160 -16.84 -22.36 0.27
CA GLN A 160 -16.73 -23.81 0.40
C GLN A 160 -18.08 -24.52 0.19
N GLN A 161 -19.19 -23.88 0.58
CA GLN A 161 -20.54 -24.42 0.33
C GLN A 161 -20.88 -24.47 -1.17
N MET A 162 -20.36 -23.52 -1.95
CA MET A 162 -20.54 -23.53 -3.41
C MET A 162 -19.73 -24.64 -4.09
N GLU A 163 -18.57 -24.99 -3.52
CA GLU A 163 -17.71 -26.08 -4.00
C GLU A 163 -18.27 -27.46 -3.68
N SER A 164 -18.77 -27.69 -2.46
CA SER A 164 -19.24 -29.02 -2.03
C SER A 164 -20.58 -29.43 -2.64
N GLY A 165 -21.28 -28.52 -3.34
CA GLY A 165 -22.60 -28.79 -3.89
C GLY A 165 -23.71 -28.87 -2.82
N ASP A 166 -23.40 -28.64 -1.54
CA ASP A 166 -24.35 -28.63 -0.42
C ASP A 166 -25.23 -27.37 -0.40
N ILE A 167 -25.33 -26.66 -1.52
CA ILE A 167 -26.39 -25.69 -1.73
C ILE A 167 -27.66 -26.50 -2.00
N VAL A 168 -28.35 -26.86 -0.92
CA VAL A 168 -29.80 -27.05 -1.00
C VAL A 168 -30.32 -25.76 -1.63
N MET A 169 -30.88 -25.89 -2.83
CA MET A 169 -31.61 -24.85 -3.56
C MET A 169 -32.89 -24.50 -2.78
N GLU A 170 -32.78 -24.16 -1.50
CA GLU A 170 -33.86 -23.51 -0.78
C GLU A 170 -33.79 -22.03 -1.16
N THR A 171 -34.43 -21.76 -2.29
CA THR A 171 -35.19 -20.56 -2.60
C THR A 171 -34.83 -19.38 -1.72
N ILE A 172 -34.14 -18.39 -2.29
CA ILE A 172 -34.19 -16.95 -1.98
C ILE A 172 -35.13 -16.63 -0.80
N LYS A 173 -34.73 -16.99 0.42
CA LYS A 173 -35.34 -16.49 1.65
C LYS A 173 -34.39 -15.42 2.09
N ARG A 174 -34.75 -14.21 1.68
CA ARG A 174 -34.24 -12.95 2.22
C ARG A 174 -34.33 -13.01 3.74
N HIS A 175 -33.31 -13.54 4.40
CA HIS A 175 -33.08 -13.24 5.81
C HIS A 175 -32.43 -11.86 5.88
N ARG A 176 -33.31 -10.85 5.89
CA ARG A 176 -33.07 -9.66 6.67
C ARG A 176 -32.93 -10.09 8.12
N THR A 177 -31.71 -10.30 8.56
CA THR A 177 -31.33 -10.12 9.96
C THR A 177 -30.20 -9.11 9.99
N ALA A 178 -30.49 -7.97 10.60
CA ALA A 178 -29.66 -6.79 10.65
C ALA A 178 -28.34 -7.04 11.39
N THR A 179 -27.35 -6.17 11.12
CA THR A 179 -26.07 -5.92 11.85
C THR A 179 -24.84 -6.50 11.12
N LYS A 180 -23.92 -5.75 10.48
CA LYS A 180 -23.65 -4.31 10.31
C LYS A 180 -23.35 -4.05 8.83
N HIS A 181 -23.88 -2.98 8.26
CA HIS A 181 -23.52 -2.54 6.90
C HIS A 181 -22.00 -2.31 6.80
N VAL A 182 -21.29 -3.14 6.04
CA VAL A 182 -20.01 -2.75 5.45
C VAL A 182 -20.37 -1.93 4.21
N TYR A 183 -20.61 -0.63 4.42
CA TYR A 183 -20.76 0.31 3.32
C TYR A 183 -19.39 0.51 2.67
N ALA A 184 -19.24 0.12 1.41
CA ALA A 184 -18.18 0.64 0.57
C ALA A 184 -18.47 2.14 0.38
N LYS A 185 -17.65 3.00 1.01
CA LYS A 185 -17.70 4.44 0.82
C LYS A 185 -17.17 4.80 -0.56
N THR A 186 -17.92 4.56 -1.62
CA THR A 186 -17.65 5.17 -2.94
C THR A 186 -18.81 4.89 -3.88
N ASP A 187 -19.89 5.67 -3.75
CA ASP A 187 -20.47 6.32 -4.92
C ASP A 187 -21.42 7.44 -4.47
N LYS A 188 -20.96 8.70 -4.57
CA LYS A 188 -21.85 9.86 -4.44
C LYS A 188 -22.50 10.07 -5.80
N GLN A 189 -23.53 9.29 -6.10
CA GLN A 189 -24.39 9.60 -7.23
C GLN A 189 -25.31 10.76 -6.85
N PHE A 190 -25.11 11.86 -7.57
CA PHE A 190 -25.94 13.04 -7.74
C PHE A 190 -27.42 12.87 -7.37
N THR A 191 -27.90 13.72 -6.46
CA THR A 191 -29.30 14.17 -6.48
C THR A 191 -29.31 15.69 -6.57
N ALA A 192 -29.58 16.20 -7.79
CA ALA A 192 -29.99 17.58 -8.00
C ALA A 192 -31.38 17.76 -7.40
N SER A 193 -31.56 18.77 -6.55
CA SER A 193 -32.88 19.18 -6.05
C SER A 193 -33.51 20.18 -7.02
N LEU A 194 -34.78 19.96 -7.34
CA LEU A 194 -35.69 20.97 -7.87
C LEU A 194 -36.21 21.84 -6.72
#